data_AF-A0A6V7VZ71-F1
#
_entry.id   AF-A0A6V7VZ71-F1
#
_cell.length_a   1.000
_cell.length_b   1.000
_cell.length_c   1.000
_cell.angle_alpha   90.00
_cell.angle_beta   90.00
_cell.angle_gamma   90.00
#
_symmetry.space_group_name_H-M   'P 1'
#
loop_
_entity.id
_entity.type
_entity.pdbx_description
1 polymer ?
#
loop_
_entity_poly.entity_id
_entity_poly.type
_entity_poly.pdbx_seq_one_letter_code
_entity_poly.pdbx_strand_id
1 'polypeptide(L)'
;MSQTIAKNFYQVVKTAPKGRYKGIKRNYEVEDLLKLRGSIDIDYTLATRGANKLWQLLHTEPYIAALGALTGNQAVQMVRAGLKAIYLSGWQVAADANTAGDMYPDQSLYPANSGPELARKINRAL
;
A
#
# COMPACT_ATOMS: atom_id res chain seq x y z
N MET A 1 -10.02 31.72 -11.61
CA MET A 1 -10.90 31.09 -10.60
C MET A 1 -10.01 30.61 -9.46
N SER A 2 -10.17 31.19 -8.27
CA SER A 2 -9.35 30.86 -7.10
C SER A 2 -9.57 29.40 -6.70
N GLN A 3 -8.57 28.54 -6.90
CA GLN A 3 -8.61 27.20 -6.33
C GLN A 3 -8.53 27.36 -4.82
N THR A 4 -9.63 27.06 -4.13
CA THR A 4 -9.68 26.99 -2.67
C THR A 4 -8.57 26.07 -2.20
N ILE A 5 -7.53 26.65 -1.57
CA ILE A 5 -6.40 25.88 -1.02
C ILE A 5 -6.97 24.84 -0.06
N ALA A 6 -6.65 23.57 -0.31
CA ALA A 6 -7.11 22.49 0.55
C ALA A 6 -6.54 22.70 1.96
N LYS A 7 -7.42 22.91 2.95
CA LYS A 7 -7.05 23.17 4.35
C LYS A 7 -6.88 21.89 5.17
N ASN A 8 -7.17 20.72 4.61
CA ASN A 8 -7.01 19.45 5.31
C ASN A 8 -6.77 18.26 4.36
N PHE A 9 -6.26 17.16 4.92
CA PHE A 9 -5.92 15.95 4.16
C PHE A 9 -7.12 15.21 3.54
N TYR A 10 -8.35 15.42 4.03
CA TYR A 10 -9.54 14.83 3.39
C TYR A 10 -9.86 15.50 2.04
N GLN A 11 -9.36 16.71 1.79
CA GLN A 11 -9.49 17.35 0.48
C GLN A 11 -8.44 16.84 -0.51
N VAL A 12 -7.32 16.28 -0.01
CA VAL A 12 -6.29 15.62 -0.83
C VAL A 12 -6.70 14.20 -1.17
N VAL A 13 -7.05 13.39 -0.17
CA VAL A 13 -7.53 12.01 -0.35
C VAL A 13 -9.03 11.96 0.00
N LYS A 14 -9.84 12.33 -1.00
CA LYS A 14 -11.30 12.52 -0.84
C LYS A 14 -12.05 11.29 -0.34
N THR A 15 -11.54 10.11 -0.66
CA THR A 15 -12.16 8.82 -0.31
C THR A 15 -11.71 8.29 1.05
N ALA A 16 -10.87 9.02 1.80
CA ALA A 16 -10.37 8.56 3.09
C ALA A 16 -11.53 8.39 4.09
N PRO A 17 -11.61 7.26 4.82
CA PRO A 17 -12.68 6.99 5.78
C PRO A 17 -12.64 7.98 6.96
N LYS A 18 -13.80 8.20 7.59
CA LYS A 18 -13.91 9.10 8.75
C LYS A 18 -12.95 8.64 9.86
N GLY A 19 -12.21 9.59 10.43
CA GLY A 19 -11.26 9.32 11.50
C GLY A 19 -9.88 8.85 11.03
N ARG A 20 -9.66 8.65 9.72
CA ARG A 20 -8.40 8.15 9.13
C ARG A 20 -7.14 8.91 9.58
N TYR A 21 -7.28 10.20 9.86
CA TYR A 21 -6.19 11.09 10.25
C TYR A 21 -6.24 11.53 11.72
N LYS A 22 -7.15 10.99 12.54
CA LYS A 22 -7.24 11.32 13.96
C LYS A 22 -5.96 10.87 14.67
N GLY A 23 -5.31 11.78 15.39
CA GLY A 23 -4.09 11.50 16.15
C GLY A 23 -2.80 11.41 15.32
N ILE A 24 -2.86 11.56 13.99
CA ILE A 24 -1.68 11.55 13.13
C ILE A 24 -1.07 12.95 13.06
N LYS A 25 0.15 13.10 13.58
CA LYS A 25 0.94 14.34 13.45
C LYS A 25 1.82 14.27 12.20
N ARG A 26 1.96 15.38 11.50
CA ARG A 26 2.86 15.56 10.36
C ARG A 26 3.69 16.82 10.59
N ASN A 27 4.94 16.78 10.19
CA ASN A 27 5.89 17.90 10.27
C ASN A 27 5.90 18.74 8.97
N TYR A 28 4.80 18.71 8.22
CA TYR A 28 4.58 19.44 6.98
C TYR A 28 3.09 19.77 6.83
N GLU A 29 2.80 20.84 6.10
CA GLU A 29 1.43 21.30 5.87
C GLU A 29 0.84 20.73 4.57
N VAL A 30 -0.48 20.87 4.40
CA VAL A 30 -1.16 20.41 3.18
C VAL A 30 -0.67 21.19 1.96
N GLU A 31 -0.36 22.47 2.14
CA GLU A 31 0.18 23.36 1.12
C GLU A 31 1.52 22.85 0.58
N ASP A 32 2.38 22.29 1.43
CA ASP A 32 3.68 21.74 1.00
C ASP A 32 3.49 20.49 0.13
N LEU A 33 2.50 19.66 0.45
CA LEU A 33 2.12 18.52 -0.38
C LEU A 33 1.59 18.98 -1.75
N LEU A 34 0.72 19.99 -1.78
CA LEU A 34 0.13 20.49 -3.03
C LEU A 34 1.19 21.08 -3.98
N LYS A 35 2.25 21.70 -3.46
CA LYS A 35 3.38 22.18 -4.27
C LYS A 35 4.09 21.05 -5.02
N LEU A 36 4.15 19.85 -4.44
CA LEU A 36 4.85 18.68 -5.00
C LEU A 36 3.94 17.77 -5.85
N ARG A 37 2.61 17.94 -5.77
CA ARG A 37 1.63 17.07 -6.44
C ARG A 37 1.66 17.18 -7.97
N GLY A 38 2.10 18.32 -8.50
CA GLY A 38 1.96 18.64 -9.91
C GLY A 38 0.53 19.05 -10.28
N SER A 39 0.30 19.34 -11.56
CA SER A 39 -0.99 19.85 -12.07
C SER A 39 -1.98 18.77 -12.47
N ILE A 40 -1.52 17.53 -12.66
CA ILE A 40 -2.33 16.40 -13.12
C ILE A 40 -2.50 15.42 -11.96
N ASP A 41 -3.75 15.07 -11.67
CA ASP A 41 -4.08 14.07 -10.66
C ASP A 41 -4.11 12.68 -11.30
N ILE A 42 -3.25 11.78 -10.85
CA ILE A 42 -3.19 10.39 -11.31
C ILE A 42 -3.87 9.50 -10.27
N ASP A 43 -4.88 8.76 -10.69
CA ASP A 43 -5.62 7.87 -9.80
C ASP A 43 -4.91 6.52 -9.60
N TYR A 44 -4.73 6.13 -8.33
CA TYR A 44 -4.18 4.85 -7.91
C TYR A 44 -5.27 3.96 -7.31
N THR A 45 -6.23 3.54 -8.14
CA THR A 45 -7.48 2.87 -7.72
C THR A 45 -7.28 1.72 -6.74
N LEU A 46 -6.36 0.78 -7.02
CA LEU A 46 -6.10 -0.37 -6.14
C LEU A 46 -5.49 0.04 -4.80
N ALA A 47 -4.58 1.01 -4.80
CA ALA A 47 -3.97 1.52 -3.57
C ALA A 47 -5.03 2.18 -2.68
N THR A 48 -5.90 3.02 -3.27
CA THR A 48 -6.99 3.70 -2.56
C THR A 48 -8.01 2.70 -2.00
N ARG A 49 -8.49 1.77 -2.83
CA ARG A 49 -9.49 0.77 -2.40
C ARG A 49 -8.90 -0.18 -1.35
N GLY A 50 -7.67 -0.64 -1.55
CA GLY A 50 -6.97 -1.53 -0.61
C GLY A 50 -6.73 -0.88 0.74
N ALA A 51 -6.23 0.36 0.77
CA ALA A 51 -5.99 1.10 2.01
C ALA A 51 -7.30 1.34 2.80
N ASN A 52 -8.38 1.71 2.11
CA ASN A 52 -9.68 1.92 2.74
C ASN A 52 -10.30 0.62 3.26
N LYS A 53 -10.21 -0.47 2.50
CA LYS A 53 -10.67 -1.79 2.93
C LYS A 53 -9.89 -2.26 4.16
N LEU A 54 -8.56 -2.14 4.15
CA LEU A 54 -7.72 -2.52 5.28
C LEU A 54 -8.04 -1.66 6.52
N TRP A 55 -8.21 -0.35 6.36
CA TRP A 55 -8.63 0.52 7.46
C TRP A 55 -9.94 0.07 8.08
N GLN A 56 -10.95 -0.24 7.25
CA GLN A 56 -12.23 -0.75 7.74
C GLN A 56 -12.05 -2.06 8.51
N LEU A 57 -11.35 -3.04 7.94
CA LEU A 57 -11.11 -4.33 8.58
C LEU A 57 -10.41 -4.17 9.95
N LEU A 58 -9.44 -3.26 10.06
CA LEU A 58 -8.73 -3.00 11.32
C LEU A 58 -9.63 -2.45 12.43
N HIS A 59 -10.80 -1.88 12.09
CA HIS A 59 -11.75 -1.33 13.06
C HIS A 59 -12.95 -2.24 13.32
N THR A 60 -13.21 -3.21 12.43
CA THR A 60 -14.39 -4.07 12.52
C THR A 60 -14.06 -5.51 12.91
N GLU A 61 -12.84 -5.97 12.62
CA GLU A 61 -12.40 -7.33 12.93
C GLU A 61 -11.64 -7.35 14.27
N PRO A 62 -11.74 -8.43 15.05
CA PRO A 62 -10.94 -8.58 16.27
C PRO A 62 -9.43 -8.63 15.97
N TYR A 63 -9.05 -9.22 14.83
CA TYR A 63 -7.71 -9.22 14.27
C TYR A 63 -7.75 -9.56 12.77
N ILE A 64 -6.62 -9.36 12.07
CA ILE A 64 -6.47 -9.73 10.66
C ILE A 64 -5.22 -10.62 10.53
N ALA A 65 -5.42 -11.90 10.26
CA ALA A 65 -4.32 -12.79 9.89
C ALA A 65 -3.89 -12.56 8.44
N ALA A 66 -2.60 -12.69 8.18
CA ALA A 66 -2.00 -12.66 6.85
C ALA A 66 -0.81 -13.63 6.79
N LEU A 67 -0.53 -14.13 5.59
CA LEU A 67 0.66 -14.95 5.30
C LEU A 67 1.53 -14.23 4.26
N GLY A 68 2.83 -14.49 4.30
CA GLY A 68 3.81 -13.95 3.36
C GLY A 68 3.69 -14.59 1.98
N ALA A 69 3.31 -13.81 0.97
CA ALA A 69 3.24 -14.26 -0.43
C ALA A 69 4.45 -13.75 -1.23
N LEU A 70 5.17 -14.67 -1.87
CA LEU A 70 6.28 -14.38 -2.78
C LEU A 70 5.88 -14.55 -4.27
N THR A 71 4.66 -15.01 -4.54
CA THR A 71 4.08 -15.09 -5.90
C THR A 71 2.60 -14.69 -5.93
N GLY A 72 2.09 -14.35 -7.12
CA GLY A 72 0.66 -14.08 -7.31
C GLY A 72 -0.24 -15.29 -7.06
N ASN A 73 0.19 -16.50 -7.42
CA ASN A 73 -0.58 -17.72 -7.18
C ASN A 73 -0.73 -18.02 -5.69
N GLN A 74 0.32 -17.81 -4.89
CA GLN A 74 0.21 -17.93 -3.43
C GLN A 74 -0.84 -16.96 -2.87
N ALA A 75 -0.82 -15.69 -3.30
CA ALA A 75 -1.82 -14.70 -2.92
C ALA A 75 -3.26 -15.11 -3.30
N VAL A 76 -3.47 -15.64 -4.50
CA VAL A 76 -4.78 -16.16 -4.94
C VAL A 76 -5.27 -17.28 -4.02
N GLN A 77 -4.39 -18.23 -3.67
CA GLN A 77 -4.78 -19.34 -2.78
C GLN A 77 -5.05 -18.87 -1.34
N MET A 78 -4.30 -17.88 -0.84
CA MET A 78 -4.57 -17.27 0.47
C MET A 78 -5.96 -16.63 0.53
N VAL A 79 -6.34 -15.88 -0.51
CA VAL A 79 -7.68 -15.29 -0.61
C VAL A 79 -8.75 -16.38 -0.72
N ARG A 80 -8.53 -17.41 -1.53
CA ARG A 80 -9.44 -18.57 -1.64
C ARG A 80 -9.62 -19.33 -0.32
N ALA A 81 -8.56 -19.43 0.47
CA ALA A 81 -8.57 -20.03 1.80
C ALA A 81 -9.25 -19.14 2.85
N GLY A 82 -9.72 -17.94 2.48
CA GLY A 82 -10.48 -17.04 3.35
C GLY A 82 -9.65 -15.98 4.07
N LEU A 83 -8.35 -15.83 3.76
CA LEU A 83 -7.57 -14.75 4.34
C LEU A 83 -8.02 -13.38 3.81
N LYS A 84 -8.10 -12.40 4.72
CA LYS A 84 -8.60 -11.04 4.43
C LYS A 84 -7.49 -10.09 3.98
N ALA A 85 -6.22 -10.46 4.17
CA ALA A 85 -5.06 -9.67 3.81
C ALA A 85 -3.88 -10.55 3.38
N ILE A 86 -2.96 -9.95 2.61
CA ILE A 86 -1.71 -10.58 2.14
C ILE A 86 -0.56 -9.80 2.75
N TYR A 87 0.42 -10.50 3.30
CA TYR A 87 1.67 -9.90 3.76
C TYR A 87 2.73 -10.05 2.67
N LEU A 88 3.52 -9.00 2.43
CA LEU A 88 4.64 -9.01 1.50
C LEU A 88 5.93 -8.89 2.33
N SER A 89 6.66 -10.00 2.44
CA SER A 89 7.88 -10.06 3.24
C SER A 89 9.10 -9.61 2.43
N GLY A 90 9.84 -8.62 2.93
CA GLY A 90 11.12 -8.21 2.35
C GLY A 90 12.16 -9.34 2.37
N TRP A 91 12.14 -10.17 3.41
CA TRP A 91 12.98 -11.36 3.51
C TRP A 91 12.68 -12.37 2.40
N GLN A 92 11.40 -12.66 2.11
CA GLN A 92 11.04 -13.58 1.02
C GLN A 92 11.39 -13.00 -0.36
N VAL A 93 11.29 -11.67 -0.52
CA VAL A 93 11.76 -10.98 -1.73
C VAL A 93 13.27 -11.16 -1.90
N ALA A 94 14.06 -10.92 -0.85
CA ALA A 94 15.51 -11.13 -0.87
C ALA A 94 15.87 -12.57 -1.24
N ALA A 95 15.18 -13.53 -0.63
CA ALA A 95 15.47 -14.94 -0.81
C ALA A 95 15.16 -15.45 -2.22
N ASP A 96 14.01 -15.08 -2.82
CA ASP A 96 13.52 -15.81 -4.00
C ASP A 96 12.56 -15.03 -4.94
N ALA A 97 12.37 -13.72 -4.77
CA ALA A 97 11.41 -12.96 -5.59
C ALA A 97 11.85 -11.54 -5.98
N ASN A 98 13.14 -11.23 -5.86
CA ASN A 98 13.69 -9.94 -6.22
C ASN A 98 13.95 -9.80 -7.73
N THR A 99 14.19 -8.55 -8.17
CA THR A 99 14.43 -8.22 -9.59
C THR A 99 15.87 -8.45 -10.05
N ALA A 100 16.82 -8.73 -9.14
CA ALA A 100 18.17 -9.12 -9.52
C ALA A 100 18.25 -10.60 -9.94
N GLY A 101 17.32 -11.44 -9.47
CA GLY A 101 17.27 -12.86 -9.80
C GLY A 101 18.24 -13.73 -9.00
N ASP A 102 18.91 -13.15 -8.01
CA ASP A 102 19.82 -13.86 -7.09
C ASP A 102 19.16 -14.12 -5.74
N MET A 103 19.66 -15.12 -5.01
CA MET A 103 19.29 -15.36 -3.61
C MET A 103 20.12 -14.45 -2.69
N TYR A 104 19.45 -13.68 -1.83
CA TYR A 104 20.10 -12.84 -0.82
C TYR A 104 19.60 -13.13 0.61
N PRO A 105 20.44 -12.87 1.63
CA PRO A 105 19.95 -12.69 3.00
C PRO A 105 19.18 -11.36 3.15
N ASP A 106 18.46 -11.19 4.26
CA ASP A 106 17.72 -9.97 4.59
C ASP A 106 18.65 -8.85 5.10
N GLN A 107 19.43 -8.31 4.18
CA GLN A 107 20.41 -7.24 4.41
C GLN A 107 20.25 -6.11 3.37
N SER A 108 19.05 -5.95 2.80
CA SER A 108 18.72 -4.90 1.82
C SER A 108 19.65 -4.86 0.59
N LEU A 109 20.10 -6.04 0.14
CA LEU A 109 21.04 -6.17 -0.98
C LEU A 109 20.37 -6.11 -2.37
N TYR A 110 19.07 -6.42 -2.43
CA TYR A 110 18.33 -6.48 -3.68
C TYR A 110 17.90 -5.09 -4.18
N PRO A 111 17.61 -4.92 -5.49
CA PRO A 111 17.18 -3.64 -6.03
C PRO A 111 15.89 -3.13 -5.38
N ALA A 112 15.85 -1.83 -5.03
CA ALA A 112 14.77 -1.22 -4.23
C ALA A 112 13.37 -1.35 -4.85
N ASN A 113 13.24 -1.57 -6.16
CA ASN A 113 11.97 -1.78 -6.84
C ASN A 113 11.40 -3.20 -6.68
N SER A 114 12.13 -4.14 -6.08
CA SER A 114 11.72 -5.55 -5.98
C SER A 114 10.40 -5.76 -5.24
N GLY A 115 10.23 -5.13 -4.08
CA GLY A 115 8.97 -5.17 -3.32
C GLY A 115 7.79 -4.58 -4.10
N PRO A 116 7.91 -3.35 -4.64
CA PRO A 116 6.89 -2.78 -5.53
C PRO A 116 6.52 -3.65 -6.74
N GLU A 117 7.49 -4.29 -7.40
CA GLU A 117 7.22 -5.21 -8.51
C GLU A 117 6.45 -6.46 -8.05
N LEU A 118 6.80 -7.03 -6.90
CA LEU A 118 6.04 -8.15 -6.33
C LEU A 118 4.61 -7.73 -5.96
N ALA A 119 4.42 -6.56 -5.34
CA ALA A 119 3.10 -6.03 -5.04
C ALA A 119 2.26 -5.84 -6.32
N ARG A 120 2.88 -5.41 -7.42
CA ARG A 120 2.23 -5.30 -8.73
C ARG A 120 1.86 -6.68 -9.29
N LYS A 121 2.74 -7.68 -9.20
CA LYS A 121 2.48 -9.06 -9.64
C LYS A 121 1.32 -9.69 -8.85
N ILE A 122 1.27 -9.48 -7.54
CA ILE A 122 0.18 -9.96 -6.67
C ILE A 122 -1.14 -9.31 -7.10
N ASN A 123 -1.18 -7.98 -7.23
CA ASN A 123 -2.40 -7.28 -7.64
C ASN A 123 -2.88 -7.65 -9.06
N ARG A 124 -1.99 -8.07 -9.96
CA ARG A 124 -2.37 -8.56 -11.30
C ARG A 124 -3.00 -9.96 -11.27
N ALA A 125 -2.72 -10.75 -10.23
CA ALA A 125 -3.22 -12.12 -10.11
C ALA A 125 -4.59 -12.21 -9.40
N LEU A 126 -4.94 -11.19 -8.61
CA LEU A 126 -6.20 -11.08 -7.86
C LEU A 126 -7.30 -10.44 -8.70
#